data_AF-A0A060NHY4-F1
#
_entry.id   AF-A0A060NHY4-F1
#
_cell.length_a   1.000
_cell.length_b   1.000
_cell.length_c   1.000
_cell.angle_alpha   90.00
_cell.angle_beta   90.00
_cell.angle_gamma   90.00
#
_symmetry.space_group_name_H-M   'P 1'
#
loop_
_entity.id
_entity.type
_entity.pdbx_description
1 polymer ?
#
loop_
_entity_poly.entity_id
_entity_poly.type
_entity_poly.pdbx_seq_one_letter_code
_entity_poly.pdbx_strand_id
1 'polypeptide(L)'
;MRSAQNAQRVRAGLTLALAATLLGGAALAQTGSIFTCTDAQGRKLTSDRLIMDCLDREQRELSPSGVVRRVIAPSLSTEERLRAQERARTDAQTRARATDERRQQQALLMRYADPATHQRERTQALRPVQAMLEAAERRQQELGQQHQAVADELAHLQRADPAAAAPARLVQRKADIEQQRVSQEGLVRGHQREIERIEERFNTELQLLQRLWAERDAPGPAR
;
A
#
# COMPACT_ATOMS: atom_id res chain seq x y z
N MET A 1 -35.35 1.50 7.60
CA MET A 1 -35.88 1.91 8.91
C MET A 1 -36.61 0.72 9.53
N ARG A 2 -36.13 0.29 10.71
CA ARG A 2 -36.85 -0.37 11.83
C ARG A 2 -37.81 -1.55 11.54
N SER A 3 -37.42 -2.73 12.04
CA SER A 3 -38.13 -3.56 13.04
C SER A 3 -37.76 -5.03 12.84
N ALA A 4 -36.76 -5.56 13.54
CA ALA A 4 -36.88 -6.15 14.88
C ALA A 4 -37.97 -7.24 14.91
N GLN A 5 -37.62 -8.47 14.54
CA GLN A 5 -37.23 -9.57 15.45
C GLN A 5 -38.41 -10.10 16.27
N ASN A 6 -38.96 -11.21 15.76
CA ASN A 6 -39.95 -12.05 16.41
C ASN A 6 -39.26 -12.88 17.51
N ALA A 7 -39.57 -12.56 18.77
CA ALA A 7 -39.21 -13.34 19.94
C ALA A 7 -40.28 -14.40 20.19
N GLN A 8 -39.92 -15.68 20.05
CA GLN A 8 -40.71 -16.78 20.61
C GLN A 8 -40.04 -17.31 21.89
N ARG A 9 -40.86 -17.25 22.93
CA ARG A 9 -40.69 -17.65 24.32
C ARG A 9 -40.74 -19.18 24.44
N VAL A 10 -40.21 -19.72 25.55
CA VAL A 10 -40.82 -20.66 26.54
C VAL A 10 -39.71 -20.96 27.57
N ARG A 11 -39.69 -20.36 28.78
CA ARG A 11 -40.25 -20.85 30.08
C ARG A 11 -39.84 -22.30 30.39
N ALA A 12 -39.49 -22.76 31.57
CA ALA A 12 -39.33 -22.28 32.95
C ALA A 12 -38.73 -23.48 33.71
N GLY A 13 -38.13 -23.28 34.89
CA GLY A 13 -37.81 -24.41 35.76
C GLY A 13 -36.77 -24.11 36.82
N LEU A 14 -37.16 -23.35 37.84
CA LEU A 14 -36.42 -23.18 39.10
C LEU A 14 -36.81 -24.34 40.03
N THR A 15 -35.85 -25.16 40.47
CA THR A 15 -35.99 -25.99 41.68
C THR A 15 -34.67 -26.06 42.43
N LEU A 16 -34.69 -25.45 43.62
CA LEU A 16 -33.69 -25.49 44.68
C LEU A 16 -33.86 -26.82 45.43
N ALA A 17 -32.78 -27.57 45.67
CA ALA A 17 -32.75 -28.61 46.70
C ALA A 17 -31.35 -28.73 47.29
N LEU A 18 -31.28 -28.47 48.60
CA LEU A 18 -30.12 -28.49 49.47
C LEU A 18 -29.90 -29.93 49.97
N ALA A 19 -28.67 -30.46 49.90
CA ALA A 19 -28.26 -31.62 50.66
C ALA A 19 -26.75 -31.57 50.94
N ALA A 20 -26.43 -31.30 52.20
CA ALA A 20 -25.11 -31.50 52.77
C ALA A 20 -24.91 -32.99 53.08
N THR A 21 -23.71 -33.53 52.83
CA THR A 21 -22.81 -34.12 53.84
C THR A 21 -21.80 -35.11 53.22
N LEU A 22 -20.66 -35.18 53.92
CA LEU A 22 -19.65 -36.24 54.01
C LEU A 22 -18.37 -36.12 53.16
N LEU A 23 -17.34 -35.69 53.91
CA LEU A 23 -15.90 -35.88 53.72
C LEU A 23 -15.56 -37.26 53.14
N GLY A 24 -14.90 -37.26 51.99
CA GLY A 24 -14.07 -38.35 51.50
C GLY A 24 -12.74 -37.76 51.03
N GLY A 25 -11.74 -37.76 51.90
CA GLY A 25 -10.38 -37.38 51.54
C GLY A 25 -9.80 -38.39 50.57
N ALA A 26 -9.89 -38.10 49.27
CA ALA A 26 -9.06 -38.76 48.27
C ALA A 26 -7.64 -38.22 48.44
N ALA A 27 -6.77 -39.04 49.03
CA ALA A 27 -5.33 -38.85 48.94
C ALA A 27 -4.95 -38.80 47.45
N LEU A 28 -4.69 -37.60 46.95
CA LEU A 28 -3.97 -37.41 45.69
C LEU A 28 -2.61 -38.09 45.89
N ALA A 29 -2.43 -39.28 45.33
CA ALA A 29 -1.12 -39.85 45.17
C ALA A 29 -0.29 -38.82 44.38
N GLN A 30 0.66 -38.19 45.07
CA GLN A 30 1.67 -37.34 44.45
C GLN A 30 2.52 -38.24 43.56
N THR A 31 2.10 -38.45 42.30
CA THR A 31 2.97 -39.01 41.26
C THR A 31 4.01 -37.95 40.91
N GLY A 32 4.95 -37.70 41.83
CA GLY A 32 6.00 -36.71 41.68
C GLY A 32 6.94 -37.12 40.55
N SER A 33 7.05 -36.29 39.52
CA SER A 33 8.09 -36.38 38.51
C SER A 33 9.32 -35.61 38.99
N ILE A 34 10.51 -36.20 38.85
CA ILE A 34 11.76 -35.55 39.23
C ILE A 34 12.40 -34.94 37.98
N PHE A 35 12.68 -33.64 37.99
CA PHE A 35 13.37 -32.94 36.91
C PHE A 35 14.88 -32.92 37.18
N THR A 36 15.68 -33.17 36.16
CA THR A 36 17.15 -33.08 36.25
C THR A 36 17.74 -32.33 35.06
N CYS A 37 18.77 -31.53 35.33
CA CYS A 37 19.56 -30.84 34.32
C CYS A 37 21.02 -30.70 34.80
N THR A 38 21.90 -30.30 33.90
CA THR A 38 23.29 -29.94 34.22
C THR A 38 23.46 -28.45 34.09
N ASP A 39 23.99 -27.78 35.10
CA ASP A 39 24.25 -26.33 35.09
C ASP A 39 25.49 -25.97 34.23
N ALA A 40 25.77 -24.66 34.09
CA ALA A 40 26.93 -24.18 33.31
C ALA A 40 28.29 -24.58 33.92
N GLN A 41 28.32 -24.92 35.22
CA GLN A 41 29.51 -25.37 35.95
C GLN A 41 29.64 -26.90 35.95
N GLY A 42 28.78 -27.63 35.23
CA GLY A 42 28.81 -29.08 35.11
C GLY A 42 28.18 -29.84 36.28
N ARG A 43 27.51 -29.16 37.21
CA ARG A 43 26.84 -29.79 38.36
C ARG A 43 25.45 -30.26 37.96
N LYS A 44 25.05 -31.42 38.48
CA LYS A 44 23.72 -31.99 38.25
C LYS A 44 22.71 -31.40 39.24
N LEU A 45 21.74 -30.66 38.74
CA LEU A 45 20.61 -30.17 39.51
C LEU A 45 19.45 -31.17 39.41
N THR A 46 18.75 -31.35 40.52
CA THR A 46 17.60 -32.25 40.63
C THR A 46 16.52 -31.57 41.46
N SER A 47 15.28 -31.59 41.01
CA SER A 47 14.16 -30.95 41.72
C SER A 47 12.84 -31.63 41.40
N ASP A 48 11.92 -31.65 42.37
CA ASP A 48 10.55 -32.17 42.18
C ASP A 48 9.67 -31.21 41.36
N ARG A 49 10.22 -30.06 40.96
CA ARG A 49 9.61 -29.04 40.10
C ARG A 49 10.56 -28.66 38.97
N LEU A 50 10.03 -28.00 37.93
CA LEU A 50 10.85 -27.52 36.81
C LEU A 50 11.98 -26.61 37.31
N ILE A 51 13.21 -26.86 36.83
CA ILE A 51 14.40 -26.14 37.29
C ILE A 51 14.51 -24.85 36.48
N MET A 52 14.14 -23.72 37.09
CA MET A 52 14.11 -22.42 36.42
C MET A 52 15.50 -21.98 35.90
N ASP A 53 16.56 -22.34 36.62
CA ASP A 53 17.95 -22.03 36.25
C ASP A 53 18.46 -22.82 35.04
N CYS A 54 17.68 -23.79 34.55
CA CYS A 54 18.00 -24.62 33.39
C CYS A 54 17.01 -24.42 32.23
N LEU A 55 16.26 -23.32 32.20
CA LEU A 55 15.30 -23.06 31.11
C LEU A 55 15.97 -22.78 29.76
N ASP A 56 17.26 -22.45 29.76
CA ASP A 56 18.12 -22.27 28.60
C ASP A 56 18.78 -23.58 28.13
N ARG A 57 18.50 -24.72 28.78
CA ARG A 57 19.14 -26.02 28.54
C ARG A 57 18.12 -27.16 28.52
N GLU A 58 18.56 -28.34 28.08
CA GLU A 58 17.75 -29.55 28.15
C GLU A 58 17.53 -29.97 29.62
N GLN A 59 16.29 -30.24 30.00
CA GLN A 59 15.94 -30.89 31.27
C GLN A 59 15.28 -32.23 31.02
N ARG A 60 15.50 -33.21 31.88
CA ARG A 60 14.87 -34.53 31.79
C ARG A 60 13.88 -34.70 32.93
N GLU A 61 12.66 -35.03 32.59
CA GLU A 61 11.62 -35.43 33.53
C GLU A 61 11.73 -36.95 33.75
N LEU A 62 12.00 -37.36 34.98
CA LEU A 62 12.13 -38.75 35.40
C LEU A 62 10.84 -39.18 36.13
N SER A 63 10.43 -40.41 35.88
CA SER A 63 9.42 -41.10 36.70
C SER A 63 9.97 -41.43 38.09
N PRO A 64 9.10 -41.76 39.06
CA PRO A 64 9.54 -42.24 40.39
C PRO A 64 10.46 -43.47 40.33
N SER A 65 10.40 -44.28 39.26
CA SER A 65 11.29 -45.41 39.03
C SER A 65 12.62 -45.04 38.34
N GLY A 66 12.90 -43.75 38.14
CA GLY A 66 14.12 -43.24 37.52
C GLY A 66 14.16 -43.30 35.99
N VAL A 67 13.12 -43.84 35.35
CA VAL A 67 13.00 -43.89 33.88
C VAL A 67 12.64 -42.51 33.34
N VAL A 68 13.35 -42.05 32.30
CA VAL A 68 13.05 -40.79 31.61
C VAL A 68 11.65 -40.86 30.99
N ARG A 69 10.75 -40.00 31.46
CA ARG A 69 9.41 -39.81 30.90
C ARG A 69 9.42 -38.88 29.71
N ARG A 70 10.13 -37.76 29.83
CA ARG A 70 10.15 -36.69 28.83
C ARG A 70 11.45 -35.92 28.89
N VAL A 71 11.88 -35.42 27.74
CA VAL A 71 12.96 -34.45 27.61
C VAL A 71 12.34 -33.09 27.29
N ILE A 72 12.60 -32.09 28.14
CA ILE A 72 12.15 -30.71 28.01
C ILE A 72 13.27 -29.94 27.31
N ALA A 73 12.99 -29.49 26.08
CA ALA A 73 13.93 -28.70 25.30
C ALA A 73 14.15 -27.31 25.94
N PRO A 74 15.32 -26.68 25.70
CA PRO A 74 15.55 -25.29 26.06
C PRO A 74 14.40 -24.41 25.58
N SER A 75 13.89 -23.56 26.45
CA SER A 75 13.00 -22.50 26.03
C SER A 75 13.82 -21.54 25.16
N LEU A 76 13.35 -21.24 23.94
CA LEU A 76 14.02 -20.26 23.08
C LEU A 76 14.31 -19.01 23.91
N SER A 77 15.55 -18.54 23.88
CA SER A 77 15.91 -17.29 24.55
C SER A 77 15.03 -16.16 24.01
N THR A 78 14.79 -15.13 24.82
CA THR A 78 14.00 -13.97 24.39
C THR A 78 14.51 -13.42 23.06
N GLU A 79 15.83 -13.39 22.87
CA GLU A 79 16.51 -12.98 21.64
C GLU A 79 16.20 -13.91 20.45
N GLU A 80 16.24 -15.23 20.62
CA GLU A 80 15.93 -16.18 19.54
C GLU A 80 14.44 -16.12 19.14
N ARG A 81 13.54 -15.92 20.11
CA ARG A 81 12.11 -15.70 19.82
C ARG A 81 11.90 -14.41 19.04
N LEU A 82 12.60 -13.34 19.39
CA LEU A 82 12.52 -12.07 18.67
C LEU A 82 13.04 -12.23 17.22
N ARG A 83 14.20 -12.87 17.03
CA ARG A 83 14.74 -13.15 15.67
C ARG A 83 13.81 -14.03 14.84
N ALA A 84 13.20 -15.06 15.43
CA ALA A 84 12.24 -15.90 14.74
C ALA A 84 10.97 -15.12 14.34
N GLN A 85 10.49 -14.23 15.22
CA GLN A 85 9.35 -13.35 14.92
C GLN A 85 9.68 -12.34 13.81
N GLU A 86 10.88 -11.75 13.83
CA GLU A 86 11.34 -10.83 12.78
C GLU A 86 11.46 -11.52 11.41
N ARG A 87 12.02 -12.74 11.37
CA ARG A 87 12.06 -13.56 10.16
C ARG A 87 10.66 -13.88 9.65
N ALA A 88 9.77 -14.37 10.53
CA ALA A 88 8.39 -14.66 10.16
C ALA A 88 7.65 -13.43 9.65
N ARG A 89 7.89 -12.25 10.25
CA ARG A 89 7.33 -10.97 9.78
C ARG A 89 7.85 -10.60 8.39
N THR A 90 9.15 -10.76 8.15
CA THR A 90 9.79 -10.45 6.86
C THR A 90 9.29 -11.39 5.75
N ASP A 91 9.18 -12.69 6.06
CA ASP A 91 8.65 -13.69 5.12
C ASP A 91 7.16 -13.42 4.81
N ALA A 92 6.37 -13.09 5.82
CA ALA A 92 4.97 -12.72 5.64
C ALA A 92 4.82 -11.46 4.78
N GLN A 93 5.64 -10.43 5.01
CA GLN A 93 5.66 -9.21 4.19
C GLN A 93 6.05 -9.52 2.73
N THR A 94 7.02 -10.40 2.50
CA THR A 94 7.45 -10.78 1.15
C THR A 94 6.34 -11.54 0.41
N ARG A 95 5.67 -12.49 1.09
CA ARG A 95 4.52 -13.22 0.52
C ARG A 95 3.33 -12.31 0.23
N ALA A 96 3.08 -11.34 1.12
CA ALA A 96 2.04 -10.34 0.93
C ALA A 96 2.32 -9.49 -0.32
N ARG A 97 3.55 -8.95 -0.45
CA ARG A 97 3.99 -8.20 -1.64
C ARG A 97 3.80 -8.98 -2.93
N ALA A 98 4.27 -10.23 -2.98
CA ALA A 98 4.12 -11.08 -4.17
C ALA A 98 2.65 -11.36 -4.52
N THR A 99 1.78 -11.49 -3.51
CA THR A 99 0.34 -11.69 -3.73
C THR A 99 -0.32 -10.42 -4.26
N ASP A 100 0.04 -9.26 -3.71
CA ASP A 100 -0.49 -7.96 -4.15
C ASP A 100 -0.01 -7.61 -5.57
N GLU A 101 1.25 -7.88 -5.90
CA GLU A 101 1.79 -7.72 -7.26
C GLU A 101 1.00 -8.58 -8.27
N ARG A 102 0.75 -9.86 -7.96
CA ARG A 102 -0.08 -10.73 -8.81
C ARG A 102 -1.50 -10.21 -8.98
N ARG A 103 -2.11 -9.72 -7.91
CA ARG A 103 -3.46 -9.12 -7.96
C ARG A 103 -3.47 -7.87 -8.84
N GLN A 104 -2.48 -7.01 -8.72
CA GLN A 104 -2.33 -5.80 -9.54
C GLN A 104 -2.15 -6.16 -11.02
N GLN A 105 -1.30 -7.13 -11.34
CA GLN A 105 -1.10 -7.62 -12.71
C GLN A 105 -2.38 -8.21 -13.32
N GLN A 106 -3.12 -9.01 -12.54
CA GLN A 106 -4.41 -9.54 -12.97
C GLN A 106 -5.44 -8.43 -13.22
N ALA A 107 -5.49 -7.43 -12.34
CA ALA A 107 -6.37 -6.27 -12.53
C ALA A 107 -6.02 -5.47 -13.80
N LEU A 108 -4.73 -5.31 -14.10
CA LEU A 108 -4.26 -4.67 -15.33
C LEU A 108 -4.68 -5.44 -16.58
N LEU A 109 -4.49 -6.76 -16.61
CA LEU A 109 -4.91 -7.61 -17.72
C LEU A 109 -6.43 -7.60 -17.93
N MET A 110 -7.20 -7.56 -16.85
CA MET A 110 -8.67 -7.45 -16.92
C MET A 110 -9.12 -6.11 -17.50
N ARG A 111 -8.43 -5.01 -17.17
CA ARG A 111 -8.73 -3.68 -17.70
C ARG A 111 -8.28 -3.53 -19.15
N TYR A 112 -7.11 -4.08 -19.49
CA TYR A 112 -6.49 -3.95 -20.80
C TYR A 112 -6.21 -5.34 -21.37
N ALA A 113 -7.23 -5.93 -21.98
CA ALA A 113 -7.15 -7.26 -22.56
C ALA A 113 -6.17 -7.36 -23.74
N ASP A 114 -5.98 -6.26 -24.47
CA ASP A 114 -5.19 -6.18 -25.70
C ASP A 114 -4.58 -4.76 -25.89
N PRO A 115 -3.55 -4.64 -26.77
CA PRO A 115 -2.90 -3.36 -27.06
C PRO A 115 -3.85 -2.26 -27.57
N ALA A 116 -4.88 -2.60 -28.35
CA ALA A 116 -5.80 -1.61 -28.89
C ALA A 116 -6.70 -1.04 -27.78
N THR A 117 -7.11 -1.85 -26.80
CA THR A 117 -7.85 -1.38 -25.62
C THR A 117 -7.04 -0.39 -24.79
N HIS A 118 -5.76 -0.69 -24.51
CA HIS A 118 -4.87 0.24 -23.84
C HIS A 118 -4.68 1.54 -24.64
N GLN A 119 -4.47 1.45 -25.96
CA GLN A 119 -4.28 2.62 -26.80
C GLN A 119 -5.51 3.53 -26.86
N ARG A 120 -6.72 2.96 -26.92
CA ARG A 120 -7.97 3.74 -26.88
C ARG A 120 -8.10 4.53 -25.58
N GLU A 121 -7.82 3.89 -24.45
CA GLU A 121 -7.84 4.53 -23.12
C GLU A 121 -6.79 5.63 -22.99
N ARG A 122 -5.57 5.41 -23.52
CA ARG A 122 -4.53 6.45 -23.61
C ARG A 122 -5.04 7.67 -24.37
N THR A 123 -5.58 7.48 -25.58
CA THR A 123 -6.10 8.59 -26.39
C THR A 123 -7.26 9.31 -25.68
N GLN A 124 -8.14 8.57 -25.03
CA GLN A 124 -9.25 9.15 -24.28
C GLN A 124 -8.79 9.97 -23.07
N ALA A 125 -7.76 9.50 -22.36
CA ALA A 125 -7.18 10.22 -21.22
C ALA A 125 -6.45 11.51 -21.63
N LEU A 126 -5.81 11.53 -22.81
CA LEU A 126 -5.09 12.69 -23.32
C LEU A 126 -6.03 13.79 -23.86
N ARG A 127 -7.18 13.38 -24.43
CA ARG A 127 -8.10 14.29 -25.15
C ARG A 127 -8.47 15.57 -24.40
N PRO A 128 -8.84 15.55 -23.10
CA PRO A 128 -9.24 16.78 -22.40
C PRO A 128 -8.08 17.77 -22.27
N VAL A 129 -6.88 17.27 -21.93
CA VAL A 129 -5.69 18.12 -21.72
C VAL A 129 -5.19 18.68 -23.05
N GLN A 130 -5.25 17.89 -24.12
CA GLN A 130 -4.96 18.36 -25.47
C GLN A 130 -5.92 19.47 -25.90
N ALA A 131 -7.22 19.32 -25.66
CA ALA A 131 -8.19 20.38 -25.96
C ALA A 131 -7.93 21.68 -25.17
N MET A 132 -7.48 21.57 -23.92
CA MET A 132 -7.08 22.72 -23.09
C MET A 132 -5.79 23.38 -23.61
N LEU A 133 -4.79 22.58 -24.00
CA LEU A 133 -3.56 23.06 -24.62
C LEU A 133 -3.87 23.85 -25.89
N GLU A 134 -4.64 23.26 -26.81
CA GLU A 134 -5.04 23.94 -28.05
C GLU A 134 -5.81 25.24 -27.78
N ALA A 135 -6.67 25.27 -26.76
CA ALA A 135 -7.40 26.48 -26.39
C ALA A 135 -6.44 27.58 -25.85
N ALA A 136 -5.48 27.21 -25.02
CA ALA A 136 -4.47 28.14 -24.51
C ALA A 136 -3.56 28.67 -25.63
N GLU A 137 -3.17 27.81 -26.58
CA GLU A 137 -2.38 28.20 -27.75
C GLU A 137 -3.14 29.14 -28.68
N ARG A 138 -4.42 28.84 -28.98
CA ARG A 138 -5.29 29.75 -29.75
C ARG A 138 -5.37 31.11 -29.07
N ARG A 139 -5.56 31.15 -27.75
CA ARG A 139 -5.58 32.40 -26.99
C ARG A 139 -4.25 33.14 -27.07
N GLN A 140 -3.13 32.43 -27.02
CA GLN A 140 -1.80 33.04 -27.14
C GLN A 140 -1.57 33.67 -28.52
N GLN A 141 -2.09 33.05 -29.57
CA GLN A 141 -2.07 33.60 -30.93
C GLN A 141 -2.92 34.87 -31.03
N GLU A 142 -4.15 34.86 -30.52
CA GLU A 142 -5.01 36.05 -30.47
C GLU A 142 -4.35 37.21 -29.74
N LEU A 143 -3.74 36.95 -28.57
CA LEU A 143 -3.01 37.97 -27.81
C LEU A 143 -1.78 38.49 -28.58
N GLY A 144 -1.14 37.64 -29.38
CA GLY A 144 -0.05 38.06 -30.28
C GLY A 144 -0.51 39.04 -31.36
N GLN A 145 -1.65 38.76 -31.99
CA GLN A 145 -2.25 39.66 -32.97
C GLN A 145 -2.65 41.00 -32.33
N GLN A 146 -3.24 40.95 -31.13
CA GLN A 146 -3.61 42.17 -30.39
C GLN A 146 -2.37 42.99 -29.99
N HIS A 147 -1.30 42.33 -29.53
CA HIS A 147 -0.04 43.01 -29.21
C HIS A 147 0.54 43.70 -30.45
N GLN A 148 0.55 43.02 -31.60
CA GLN A 148 1.05 43.59 -32.85
C GLN A 148 0.21 44.78 -33.30
N ALA A 149 -1.13 44.68 -33.24
CA ALA A 149 -2.02 45.78 -33.61
C ALA A 149 -1.76 47.05 -32.76
N VAL A 150 -1.53 46.91 -31.45
CA VAL A 150 -1.17 48.05 -30.58
C VAL A 150 0.21 48.59 -30.93
N ALA A 151 1.17 47.73 -31.26
CA ALA A 151 2.51 48.16 -31.69
C ALA A 151 2.47 48.93 -33.02
N ASP A 152 1.66 48.48 -33.99
CA ASP A 152 1.49 49.13 -35.29
C ASP A 152 0.81 50.50 -35.15
N GLU A 153 -0.19 50.62 -34.27
CA GLU A 153 -0.84 51.88 -33.94
C GLU A 153 0.16 52.88 -33.33
N LEU A 154 0.97 52.44 -32.36
CA LEU A 154 2.04 53.26 -31.78
C LEU A 154 3.07 53.69 -32.83
N ALA A 155 3.49 52.78 -33.70
CA ALA A 155 4.43 53.08 -34.78
C ALA A 155 3.84 54.03 -35.83
N HIS A 156 2.53 54.00 -36.08
CA HIS A 156 1.86 54.97 -36.94
C HIS A 156 1.88 56.37 -36.31
N LEU A 157 1.56 56.50 -35.01
CA LEU A 157 1.62 57.78 -34.30
C LEU A 157 3.03 58.37 -34.29
N GLN A 158 4.06 57.56 -34.03
CA GLN A 158 5.46 58.00 -34.03
C GLN A 158 5.94 58.44 -35.42
N ARG A 159 5.43 57.84 -36.51
CA ARG A 159 5.73 58.28 -37.87
C ARG A 159 5.06 59.62 -38.21
N ALA A 160 3.87 59.85 -37.68
CA ALA A 160 3.16 61.11 -37.86
C ALA A 160 3.82 62.26 -37.08
N ASP A 161 4.26 61.98 -35.84
CA ASP A 161 5.01 62.92 -35.01
C ASP A 161 6.03 62.15 -34.12
N PRO A 162 7.34 62.22 -34.44
CA PRO A 162 8.37 61.53 -33.68
C PRO A 162 8.54 62.03 -32.24
N ALA A 163 8.09 63.25 -31.93
CA ALA A 163 8.18 63.84 -30.60
C ALA A 163 6.93 63.57 -29.75
N ALA A 164 5.86 63.04 -30.35
CA ALA A 164 4.62 62.74 -29.64
C ALA A 164 4.80 61.60 -28.64
N ALA A 165 4.38 61.84 -27.40
CA ALA A 165 4.34 60.80 -26.37
C ALA A 165 3.27 59.75 -26.70
N ALA A 166 3.56 58.48 -26.36
CA ALA A 166 2.60 57.40 -26.53
C ALA A 166 1.34 57.63 -25.67
N PRO A 167 0.12 57.50 -26.23
CA PRO A 167 -1.10 57.63 -25.45
C PRO A 167 -1.16 56.62 -24.29
N ALA A 168 -1.47 57.09 -23.09
CA ALA A 168 -1.50 56.26 -21.88
C ALA A 168 -2.37 55.00 -22.02
N ARG A 169 -3.51 55.13 -22.72
CA ARG A 169 -4.41 54.00 -23.03
C ARG A 169 -3.71 52.88 -23.80
N LEU A 170 -2.88 53.21 -24.79
CA LEU A 170 -2.18 52.20 -25.60
C LEU A 170 -1.05 51.54 -24.79
N VAL A 171 -0.34 52.31 -23.97
CA VAL A 171 0.68 51.79 -23.05
C VAL A 171 0.06 50.80 -22.06
N GLN A 172 -1.05 51.17 -21.42
CA GLN A 172 -1.76 50.30 -20.49
C GLN A 172 -2.26 49.03 -21.19
N ARG A 173 -2.93 49.17 -22.35
CA ARG A 173 -3.43 48.02 -23.12
C ARG A 173 -2.31 47.06 -23.51
N LYS A 174 -1.13 47.58 -23.91
CA LYS A 174 0.05 46.76 -24.23
C LYS A 174 0.54 45.98 -22.99
N ALA A 175 0.60 46.64 -21.83
CA ALA A 175 0.99 46.00 -20.58
C ALA A 175 -0.01 44.90 -20.15
N ASP A 176 -1.31 45.16 -20.27
CA ASP A 176 -2.37 44.19 -19.94
C ASP A 176 -2.28 42.95 -20.85
N ILE A 177 -2.08 43.14 -22.15
CA ILE A 177 -1.88 42.03 -23.10
C ILE A 177 -0.64 41.22 -22.73
N GLU A 178 0.46 41.87 -22.38
CA GLU A 178 1.69 41.18 -22.00
C GLU A 178 1.51 40.34 -20.73
N GLN A 179 0.84 40.88 -19.72
CA GLN A 179 0.49 40.12 -18.51
C GLN A 179 -0.38 38.90 -18.84
N GLN A 180 -1.36 39.05 -19.73
CA GLN A 180 -2.18 37.92 -20.20
C GLN A 180 -1.33 36.89 -20.95
N ARG A 181 -0.40 37.31 -21.81
CA ARG A 181 0.49 36.40 -22.57
C ARG A 181 1.38 35.58 -21.65
N VAL A 182 1.98 36.19 -20.63
CA VAL A 182 2.79 35.48 -19.62
C VAL A 182 1.94 34.45 -18.88
N SER A 183 0.70 34.81 -18.52
CA SER A 183 -0.23 33.89 -17.85
C SER A 183 -0.60 32.69 -18.74
N GLN A 184 -0.94 32.94 -20.01
CA GLN A 184 -1.26 31.89 -20.98
C GLN A 184 -0.08 30.97 -21.27
N GLU A 185 1.13 31.52 -21.37
CA GLU A 185 2.35 30.73 -21.54
C GLU A 185 2.58 29.78 -20.35
N GLY A 186 2.28 30.24 -19.13
CA GLY A 186 2.26 29.39 -17.93
C GLY A 186 1.29 28.21 -18.05
N LEU A 187 0.08 28.45 -18.56
CA LEU A 187 -0.93 27.41 -18.79
C LEU A 187 -0.49 26.40 -19.85
N VAL A 188 0.04 26.86 -20.99
CA VAL A 188 0.59 26.01 -22.05
C VAL A 188 1.65 25.07 -21.49
N ARG A 189 2.64 25.59 -20.75
CA ARG A 189 3.66 24.77 -20.09
C ARG A 189 3.06 23.80 -19.07
N GLY A 190 2.01 24.20 -18.36
CA GLY A 190 1.29 23.34 -17.42
C GLY A 190 0.61 22.16 -18.10
N HIS A 191 -0.12 22.40 -19.19
CA HIS A 191 -0.79 21.36 -19.96
C HIS A 191 0.19 20.42 -20.65
N GLN A 192 1.30 20.94 -21.17
CA GLN A 192 2.35 20.13 -21.78
C GLN A 192 2.96 19.13 -20.78
N ARG A 193 3.30 19.57 -19.57
CA ARG A 193 3.78 18.67 -18.50
C ARG A 193 2.74 17.64 -18.08
N GLU A 194 1.46 18.01 -18.08
CA GLU A 194 0.40 17.08 -17.74
C GLU A 194 0.23 16.00 -18.83
N ILE A 195 0.34 16.37 -20.11
CA ILE A 195 0.40 15.41 -21.21
C ILE A 195 1.56 14.44 -21.01
N GLU A 196 2.78 14.95 -20.79
CA GLU A 196 3.98 14.13 -20.56
C GLU A 196 3.78 13.16 -19.38
N ARG A 197 3.23 13.63 -18.26
CA ARG A 197 2.93 12.80 -17.09
C ARG A 197 1.92 11.69 -17.40
N ILE A 198 0.88 11.99 -18.18
CA ILE A 198 -0.10 10.98 -18.61
C ILE A 198 0.59 9.95 -19.51
N GLU A 199 1.38 10.41 -20.48
CA GLU A 199 2.11 9.53 -21.40
C GLU A 199 3.09 8.61 -20.68
N GLU A 200 3.89 9.15 -19.75
CA GLU A 200 4.85 8.38 -18.96
C GLU A 200 4.16 7.26 -18.16
N ARG A 201 3.02 7.58 -17.53
CA ARG A 201 2.22 6.58 -16.80
C ARG A 201 1.76 5.46 -17.74
N PHE A 202 1.18 5.79 -18.90
CA PHE A 202 0.73 4.79 -19.87
C PHE A 202 1.89 4.01 -20.50
N ASN A 203 3.05 4.64 -20.70
CA ASN A 203 4.23 3.95 -21.24
C ASN A 203 4.79 2.94 -20.23
N THR A 204 4.84 3.30 -18.95
CA THR A 204 5.26 2.40 -17.87
C THR A 204 4.29 1.22 -17.73
N GLU A 205 2.98 1.49 -17.78
CA GLU A 205 1.94 0.46 -17.77
C GLU A 205 2.02 -0.46 -18.98
N LEU A 206 2.28 0.10 -20.17
CA LEU A 206 2.43 -0.66 -21.42
C LEU A 206 3.61 -1.64 -21.36
N GLN A 207 4.75 -1.26 -20.78
CA GLN A 207 5.90 -2.16 -20.63
C GLN A 207 5.53 -3.41 -19.83
N LEU A 208 4.79 -3.23 -18.72
CA LEU A 208 4.31 -4.36 -17.92
C LEU A 208 3.27 -5.18 -18.69
N LEU A 209 2.30 -4.54 -19.34
CA LEU A 209 1.26 -5.22 -20.11
C LEU A 209 1.83 -6.05 -21.27
N GLN A 210 2.83 -5.53 -22.00
CA GLN A 210 3.49 -6.27 -23.08
C GLN A 210 4.07 -7.59 -22.60
N ARG A 211 4.74 -7.57 -21.44
CA ARG A 211 5.25 -8.80 -20.80
C ARG A 211 4.10 -9.74 -20.41
N LEU A 212 3.06 -9.22 -19.77
CA LEU A 212 1.93 -10.03 -19.30
C LEU A 212 1.12 -10.66 -20.45
N TRP A 213 0.91 -9.93 -21.56
CA TRP A 213 0.28 -10.47 -22.76
C TRP A 213 1.15 -11.56 -23.40
N ALA A 214 2.47 -11.35 -23.49
CA ALA A 214 3.39 -12.36 -24.00
C ALA A 214 3.40 -13.63 -23.14
N GLU A 215 3.39 -13.50 -21.80
CA GLU A 215 3.30 -14.64 -20.88
C GLU A 215 1.96 -15.39 -20.99
N ARG A 216 0.84 -14.67 -21.23
CA ARG A 216 -0.48 -15.26 -21.44
C ARG A 216 -0.58 -16.01 -22.77
N ASP A 217 -0.02 -15.44 -23.83
CA ASP A 217 -0.12 -15.97 -25.20
C ASP A 217 0.98 -17.00 -25.50
N ALA A 218 1.97 -17.15 -24.60
CA ALA A 218 3.00 -18.16 -24.71
C ALA A 218 2.37 -19.58 -24.74
N PRO A 219 2.73 -20.43 -25.72
CA PRO A 219 2.25 -21.81 -25.73
C PRO A 219 2.71 -22.51 -24.45
N GLY A 220 1.77 -23.07 -23.70
CA GLY A 220 2.08 -23.85 -22.52
C GLY A 220 3.04 -25.00 -22.86
N PRO A 221 3.87 -25.47 -21.91
CA PRO A 221 4.79 -26.56 -22.19
C PRO A 221 4.02 -27.75 -22.75
N ALA A 222 4.44 -28.24 -23.92
CA ALA A 222 3.91 -29.47 -24.49
C ALA A 222 4.00 -30.58 -23.44
N ARG A 223 2.84 -31.09 -23.01
CA ARG A 223 2.75 -32.19 -22.05
C ARG A 223 3.12 -33.50 -22.70
#